data_AF-A0A662IT10-F1
#
_entry.id   AF-A0A662IT10-F1
#
_cell.length_a   1.000
_cell.length_b   1.000
_cell.length_c   1.000
_cell.angle_alpha   90.00
_cell.angle_beta   90.00
_cell.angle_gamma   90.00
#
_symmetry.space_group_name_H-M   'P 1'
#
loop_
_entity.id
_entity.type
_entity.pdbx_description
1 polymer ?
#
loop_
_entity_poly.entity_id
_entity_poly.type
_entity_poly.pdbx_seq_one_letter_code
_entity_poly.pdbx_strand_id
1 'polypeptide(L)'
;EANTVTVIVKPNGLDDSKLRSEMENLGVTIARGSGPFKQTTFRIGHMGWITPTDTLAMISALELTLEKIGFKPKRSMTKAAMEVFKSNLY
;
A
#
# COMPACT_ATOMS: atom_id res chain seq x y z
N GLU A 1 -2.23 6.34 -17.38
CA GLU A 1 -2.79 6.53 -16.03
C GLU A 1 -3.76 5.40 -15.74
N ALA A 2 -3.83 4.91 -14.50
CA ALA A 2 -4.72 3.82 -14.12
C ALA A 2 -5.39 4.16 -12.79
N ASN A 3 -6.73 4.29 -12.82
CA ASN A 3 -7.54 4.71 -11.67
C ASN A 3 -8.01 3.52 -10.82
N THR A 4 -7.49 2.32 -11.07
CA THR A 4 -7.97 1.07 -10.48
C THR A 4 -6.88 0.24 -9.80
N VAL A 5 -5.61 0.55 -10.09
CA VAL A 5 -4.45 -0.13 -9.51
C VAL A 5 -3.24 0.80 -9.43
N THR A 6 -2.53 0.75 -8.31
CA THR A 6 -1.23 1.42 -8.13
C THR A 6 -0.12 0.36 -8.07
N VAL A 7 0.88 0.49 -8.95
CA VAL A 7 2.08 -0.35 -8.93
C VAL A 7 3.16 0.37 -8.13
N ILE A 8 3.76 -0.33 -7.18
CA ILE A 8 4.80 0.22 -6.31
C ILE A 8 6.10 -0.53 -6.54
N VAL A 9 7.16 0.22 -6.83
CA VAL A 9 8.53 -0.30 -6.91
C VAL A 9 9.03 -0.54 -5.49
N LYS A 10 9.50 -1.76 -5.24
CA LYS A 10 10.03 -2.13 -3.93
C LYS A 10 11.35 -1.40 -3.67
N PRO A 11 11.57 -0.89 -2.45
CA PRO A 11 12.90 -0.48 -2.06
C PRO A 11 13.83 -1.69 -1.99
N ASN A 12 15.13 -1.45 -2.20
CA ASN A 12 16.13 -2.50 -2.13
C ASN A 12 16.09 -3.20 -0.76
N GLY A 13 16.15 -4.54 -0.77
CA GLY A 13 16.11 -5.35 0.44
C GLY A 13 14.71 -5.64 1.00
N LEU A 14 13.63 -5.14 0.38
CA LEU A 14 12.28 -5.46 0.83
C LEU A 14 11.84 -6.86 0.37
N ASP A 15 11.58 -7.72 1.34
CA ASP A 15 10.98 -9.04 1.13
C ASP A 15 9.46 -8.90 0.90
N ASP A 16 9.05 -9.20 -0.34
CA ASP A 16 7.65 -9.16 -0.76
C ASP A 16 6.78 -10.18 -0.02
N SER A 17 7.30 -11.38 0.25
CA SER A 17 6.54 -12.42 0.93
C SER A 17 6.26 -12.01 2.37
N LYS A 18 7.27 -11.44 3.04
CA LYS A 18 7.11 -10.93 4.41
C LYS A 18 6.15 -9.74 4.45
N LEU A 19 6.28 -8.78 3.54
CA LEU A 19 5.35 -7.65 3.42
C LEU A 19 3.90 -8.13 3.28
N ARG A 20 3.64 -9.04 2.33
CA ARG A 20 2.27 -9.55 2.10
C ARG A 20 1.72 -10.32 3.28
N SER A 21 2.52 -11.18 3.91
CA SER A 21 2.10 -11.94 5.09
C SER A 21 1.73 -11.04 6.26
N GLU A 22 2.49 -9.96 6.50
CA GLU A 22 2.20 -9.02 7.58
C GLU A 22 0.99 -8.13 7.30
N MET A 23 0.77 -7.76 6.04
CA MET A 23 -0.47 -7.10 5.62
C MET A 23 -1.69 -8.01 5.82
N GLU A 24 -1.57 -9.29 5.47
CA GLU A 24 -2.63 -10.30 5.67
C GLU A 24 -2.97 -10.48 7.15
N ASN A 25 -1.98 -10.41 8.06
CA ASN A 25 -2.20 -10.43 9.51
C ASN A 25 -3.05 -9.24 10.00
N LEU A 26 -3.08 -8.13 9.26
CA LEU A 26 -3.90 -6.94 9.52
C LEU A 26 -5.23 -6.98 8.76
N GLY A 27 -5.57 -8.10 8.11
CA GLY A 27 -6.78 -8.26 7.33
C GLY A 27 -6.74 -7.59 5.95
N VAL A 28 -5.56 -7.20 5.46
CA VAL A 28 -5.40 -6.51 4.18
C VAL A 28 -4.60 -7.38 3.20
N THR A 29 -5.19 -7.65 2.03
CA THR A 29 -4.49 -8.38 0.96
C THR A 29 -3.98 -7.42 -0.11
N ILE A 30 -2.69 -7.51 -0.43
CA ILE A 30 -2.07 -6.83 -1.57
C ILE A 30 -1.50 -7.86 -2.56
N ALA A 31 -1.39 -7.47 -3.82
CA ALA A 31 -0.92 -8.38 -4.87
C ALA A 31 0.58 -8.24 -5.11
N ARG A 32 1.25 -9.36 -5.42
CA ARG A 32 2.61 -9.34 -5.96
C ARG A 32 2.67 -8.66 -7.34
N GLY A 33 3.89 -8.30 -7.77
CA GLY A 33 4.16 -7.91 -9.15
C GLY A 33 3.81 -9.02 -10.16
N SER A 34 3.66 -8.65 -11.43
CA SER A 34 3.26 -9.56 -12.51
C SER A 34 4.34 -9.65 -13.59
N GLY A 35 4.37 -10.80 -14.29
CA GLY A 35 5.29 -11.02 -15.41
C GLY A 35 6.76 -10.73 -15.06
N PRO A 36 7.45 -9.90 -15.86
CA PRO A 36 8.85 -9.51 -15.59
C PRO A 36 9.06 -8.75 -14.27
N PHE A 37 8.01 -8.18 -13.69
CA PHE A 37 8.11 -7.30 -12.51
C PHE A 37 7.77 -7.99 -11.18
N LYS A 38 7.59 -9.33 -11.20
CA LYS A 38 7.24 -10.15 -10.01
C LYS A 38 8.19 -9.91 -8.83
N GLN A 39 9.48 -9.70 -9.09
CA GLN A 39 10.49 -9.58 -8.06
C GLN A 39 10.79 -8.13 -7.65
N THR A 40 10.31 -7.14 -8.40
CA THR A 40 10.68 -5.72 -8.21
C THR A 40 9.50 -4.85 -7.78
N THR A 41 8.27 -5.35 -7.88
CA THR A 41 7.05 -4.57 -7.61
C THR A 41 6.03 -5.35 -6.79
N PHE A 42 5.13 -4.61 -6.15
CA PHE A 42 3.84 -5.08 -5.66
C PHE A 42 2.73 -4.12 -6.12
N ARG A 43 1.48 -4.49 -5.91
CA ARG A 43 0.31 -3.78 -6.43
C ARG A 43 -0.78 -3.63 -5.38
N ILE A 44 -1.39 -2.45 -5.36
CA ILE A 44 -2.56 -2.12 -4.57
C ILE A 44 -3.73 -1.93 -5.54
N GLY A 45 -4.75 -2.77 -5.42
CA GLY A 45 -6.01 -2.60 -6.16
C GLY A 45 -6.95 -1.66 -5.40
N HIS A 46 -7.62 -0.77 -6.12
CA HIS A 46 -8.58 0.19 -5.57
C HIS A 46 -9.83 0.29 -6.47
N MET A 47 -10.27 -0.87 -6.98
CA MET A 47 -11.39 -0.99 -7.90
C MET A 47 -12.59 -1.68 -7.24
N GLY A 48 -13.80 -1.27 -7.61
CA GLY A 48 -15.05 -1.85 -7.13
C GLY A 48 -15.59 -1.11 -5.91
N TRP A 49 -16.12 -1.85 -4.93
CA TRP A 49 -16.69 -1.28 -3.71
C TRP A 49 -15.58 -0.93 -2.72
N ILE A 50 -14.93 0.22 -2.94
CA ILE A 50 -13.86 0.75 -2.10
C ILE A 50 -14.22 2.17 -1.67
N THR A 51 -14.17 2.42 -0.37
CA THR A 51 -14.41 3.73 0.23
C THR A 51 -13.09 4.44 0.60
N PRO A 52 -13.12 5.75 0.86
CA PRO A 52 -11.96 6.46 1.41
C PRO A 52 -11.46 5.84 2.74
N THR A 53 -12.38 5.35 3.58
CA THR A 53 -12.02 4.69 4.84
C THR A 53 -11.32 3.35 4.63
N ASP A 54 -11.72 2.56 3.63
CA ASP A 54 -11.00 1.34 3.26
C ASP A 54 -9.58 1.65 2.79
N THR A 55 -9.44 2.73 2.02
CA THR A 55 -8.13 3.19 1.54
C THR A 55 -7.25 3.66 2.69
N LEU A 56 -7.78 4.39 3.67
CA LEU A 56 -7.05 4.79 4.87
C LEU A 56 -6.60 3.57 5.68
N ALA A 57 -7.48 2.59 5.91
CA ALA A 57 -7.14 1.37 6.63
C ALA A 57 -6.01 0.60 5.93
N MET A 58 -6.08 0.46 4.61
CA MET A 58 -5.03 -0.18 3.80
C MET A 58 -3.70 0.58 3.90
N ILE A 59 -3.72 1.92 3.81
CA ILE A 59 -2.50 2.75 3.92
C ILE A 59 -1.89 2.65 5.33
N SER A 60 -2.71 2.67 6.38
CA SER A 60 -2.24 2.50 7.75
C SER A 60 -1.65 1.10 7.99
N ALA A 61 -2.26 0.05 7.44
CA ALA A 61 -1.70 -1.30 7.51
C ALA A 61 -0.33 -1.39 6.81
N LEU A 62 -0.18 -0.72 5.67
CA LEU A 62 1.09 -0.65 4.94
C LEU A 62 2.15 0.13 5.72
N GLU A 63 1.80 1.26 6.31
CA GLU A 63 2.68 2.07 7.16
C GLU A 63 3.21 1.26 8.36
N LEU A 64 2.31 0.60 9.11
CA LEU A 64 2.68 -0.26 10.23
C LEU A 64 3.55 -1.45 9.81
N THR A 65 3.21 -2.08 8.69
CA THR A 65 3.94 -3.24 8.19
C THR A 65 5.36 -2.86 7.76
N LEU A 66 5.50 -1.75 7.02
CA LEU A 66 6.80 -1.24 6.60
C LEU A 66 7.68 -0.96 7.82
N GLU A 67 7.15 -0.27 8.83
CA GLU A 67 7.89 0.01 10.06
C GLU A 67 8.31 -1.28 10.78
N LYS A 68 7.40 -2.25 10.91
CA LYS A 68 7.67 -3.57 11.52
C LYS A 68 8.79 -4.33 10.81
N ILE A 69 8.88 -4.22 9.49
CA ILE A 69 9.89 -4.94 8.69
C ILE A 69 11.14 -4.09 8.39
N GLY A 70 11.30 -2.95 9.07
CA GLY A 70 12.53 -2.14 9.05
C GLY A 70 12.57 -1.03 8.00
N PHE A 71 11.45 -0.70 7.37
CA PHE A 71 11.33 0.36 6.38
C PHE A 71 10.54 1.53 6.97
N LYS A 72 11.22 2.66 7.23
CA LYS A 72 10.58 3.84 7.80
C LYS A 72 10.15 4.83 6.69
N PRO A 73 8.85 5.15 6.56
CA PRO A 73 8.40 6.21 5.67
C PRO A 73 9.00 7.57 6.03
N LYS A 74 9.26 8.43 5.02
CA LYS A 74 9.80 9.79 5.22
C LYS A 74 8.83 10.72 5.94
N ARG A 75 7.54 10.46 5.80
CA ARG A 75 6.43 11.17 6.44
C ARG A 75 5.31 10.17 6.69
N SER A 76 4.36 10.54 7.55
CA SER A 76 3.22 9.66 7.77
C SER A 76 2.41 9.46 6.49
N MET A 77 2.23 8.20 6.12
CA MET A 77 1.50 7.83 4.89
C MET A 77 0.01 8.12 5.05
N THR A 78 -0.54 7.80 6.22
CA THR A 78 -1.95 8.03 6.55
C THR A 78 -2.28 9.53 6.57
N LYS A 79 -1.41 10.39 7.15
CA LYS A 79 -1.60 11.85 7.10
C LYS A 79 -1.60 12.38 5.66
N ALA A 80 -0.65 11.92 4.85
CA ALA A 80 -0.57 12.33 3.44
C ALA A 80 -1.82 11.93 2.65
N ALA A 81 -2.39 10.75 2.92
CA ALA A 81 -3.64 10.32 2.30
C ALA A 81 -4.84 11.19 2.75
N MET A 82 -4.93 11.48 4.05
CA MET A 82 -5.98 12.36 4.59
C MET A 82 -5.93 13.77 4.01
N GLU A 83 -4.74 14.33 3.78
CA GLU A 83 -4.58 15.64 3.13
C GLU A 83 -5.22 15.67 1.74
N VAL A 84 -5.04 14.60 0.95
CA VAL A 84 -5.65 14.45 -0.38
C VAL A 84 -7.16 14.28 -0.29
N PHE A 85 -7.66 13.48 0.65
CA PHE A 85 -9.11 13.35 0.83
C PHE A 85 -9.76 14.66 1.27
N LYS A 86 -9.10 15.41 2.16
CA LYS A 86 -9.57 16.72 2.61
C LYS A 86 -9.62 17.73 1.45
N SER A 87 -8.62 17.76 0.57
CA SER A 87 -8.61 18.68 -0.57
C SER A 87 -9.67 18.36 -1.62
N ASN A 88 -10.24 17.15 -1.61
CA ASN A 88 -11.29 16.73 -2.54
C ASN A 88 -12.70 16.82 -1.93
N LEU A 89 -12.79 17.09 -0.62
CA LEU A 89 -14.05 17.33 0.11
C LEU A 89 -14.52 18.79 -0.02
N TYR A 90 -13.63 19.70 -0.42
CA TYR A 90 -13.84 21.14 -0.61
C TYR A 90 -13.36 21.56 -1.99
#